data_AF-L7ULT1-F1
#
_entry.id   AF-L7ULT1-F1
#
_cell.length_a   1.000
_cell.length_b   1.000
_cell.length_c   1.000
_cell.angle_alpha   90.00
_cell.angle_beta   90.00
_cell.angle_gamma   90.00
#
_symmetry.space_group_name_H-M   'P 1'
#
loop_
_entity.id
_entity.type
_entity.pdbx_description
1 polymer ?
#
loop_
_entity_poly.entity_id
_entity_poly.type
_entity_poly.pdbx_seq_one_letter_code
_entity_poly.pdbx_strand_id
1 'polypeptide(L)'
;MSGHPTADELMKRLLAAREAGDAHHASANQLRLLRELTRDAPTFTPALLELARLLQLTDEPGVDAEVTFTEVQRLLEQAVSVSRRNASSLVELGYFLDVVRGREDDAATLWEESAGKSLKTLEQAWAGLLRGWSDARTKESLEKALRLAERAEKVFPDSLRLLDEVELVREYARQDGLLKPTSEP
;
A
#
# COMPACT_ATOMS: atom_id res chain seq x y z
N MET A 1 1.60 20.31 -29.79
CA MET A 1 2.29 19.45 -28.82
C MET A 1 1.37 19.27 -27.62
N SER A 2 0.63 18.16 -27.55
CA SER A 2 -0.08 17.79 -26.32
C SER A 2 0.95 17.33 -25.31
N GLY A 3 1.17 18.10 -24.26
CA GLY A 3 2.06 17.72 -23.16
C GLY A 3 1.55 16.45 -22.46
N HIS A 4 2.47 15.68 -21.88
CA HIS A 4 2.07 14.57 -21.02
C HIS A 4 1.18 15.10 -19.88
N PRO A 5 0.06 14.44 -19.58
CA PRO A 5 -0.84 14.88 -18.52
C PRO A 5 -0.11 14.91 -17.17
N THR A 6 -0.35 15.96 -16.41
CA THR A 6 0.21 16.14 -15.07
C THR A 6 -0.43 15.17 -14.06
N ALA A 7 0.22 14.95 -12.92
CA ALA A 7 -0.34 14.12 -11.85
C ALA A 7 -1.71 14.63 -11.38
N ASP A 8 -1.87 15.95 -11.26
CA ASP A 8 -3.15 16.57 -10.84
C ASP A 8 -4.26 16.36 -11.87
N GLU A 9 -3.94 16.44 -13.16
CA GLU A 9 -4.90 16.16 -14.24
C GLU A 9 -5.35 14.69 -14.23
N LEU A 10 -4.41 13.76 -14.04
CA LEU A 10 -4.72 12.34 -13.92
C LEU A 10 -5.59 12.05 -12.69
N MET A 11 -5.30 12.68 -11.56
CA MET A 11 -6.12 12.57 -10.35
C MET A 11 -7.53 13.15 -10.54
N LYS A 12 -7.67 14.30 -11.21
CA LYS A 12 -8.99 14.87 -11.53
C LYS A 12 -9.80 13.95 -12.44
N ARG A 13 -9.18 13.35 -13.45
CA ARG A 13 -9.84 12.37 -14.33
C ARG A 13 -10.28 11.11 -13.57
N LEU A 14 -9.46 10.64 -12.63
CA LEU A 14 -9.82 9.51 -11.77
C LEU A 14 -11.02 9.83 -10.87
N LEU A 15 -11.03 11.01 -10.25
CA LEU A 15 -12.15 11.47 -9.43
C LEU A 15 -13.44 11.60 -10.24
N ALA A 16 -13.38 12.18 -11.44
CA ALA A 16 -14.53 12.26 -12.34
C ALA A 16 -15.06 10.88 -12.74
N ALA A 17 -14.18 9.88 -12.91
CA ALA A 17 -14.61 8.51 -13.15
C ALA A 17 -15.32 7.90 -11.93
N ARG A 18 -14.84 8.15 -10.71
CA ARG A 18 -15.49 7.73 -9.46
C ARG A 18 -16.88 8.35 -9.28
N GLU A 19 -17.02 9.63 -9.59
CA GLU A 19 -18.30 10.34 -9.52
C GLU A 19 -19.34 9.80 -10.52
N ALA A 20 -18.88 9.14 -11.58
CA ALA A 20 -19.75 8.57 -12.61
C ALA A 20 -20.38 7.20 -12.23
N GLY A 21 -20.07 6.62 -11.08
CA GLY A 21 -20.60 5.33 -10.67
C GLY A 21 -20.40 5.00 -9.18
N ASP A 22 -20.34 3.72 -8.86
CA ASP A 22 -20.26 3.21 -7.49
C ASP A 22 -19.00 2.35 -7.30
N ALA A 23 -18.51 2.27 -6.05
CA ALA A 23 -17.29 1.53 -5.72
C ALA A 23 -17.45 0.00 -5.76
N HIS A 24 -18.69 -0.49 -5.73
CA HIS A 24 -19.03 -1.91 -5.66
C HIS A 24 -19.79 -2.40 -6.89
N HIS A 25 -20.36 -1.51 -7.69
CA HIS A 25 -20.99 -1.85 -8.96
C HIS A 25 -20.78 -0.74 -10.00
N ALA A 26 -19.90 -0.98 -10.97
CA ALA A 26 -19.48 0.06 -11.90
C ALA A 26 -20.57 0.38 -12.92
N SER A 27 -20.77 1.67 -13.20
CA SER A 27 -21.58 2.08 -14.35
C SER A 27 -20.80 1.89 -15.65
N ALA A 28 -21.49 1.68 -16.77
CA ALA A 28 -20.85 1.61 -18.09
C ALA A 28 -20.03 2.88 -18.40
N ASN A 29 -20.48 4.05 -17.91
CA ASN A 29 -19.77 5.30 -18.09
C ASN A 29 -18.47 5.36 -17.26
N GLN A 30 -18.49 4.87 -16.02
CA GLN A 30 -17.31 4.77 -15.17
C GLN A 30 -16.26 3.84 -15.78
N LEU A 31 -16.66 2.65 -16.24
CA LEU A 31 -15.75 1.71 -16.92
C LEU A 31 -15.15 2.32 -18.19
N ARG A 32 -15.96 3.02 -18.99
CA ARG A 32 -15.49 3.74 -20.18
C ARG A 32 -14.43 4.79 -19.82
N LEU A 33 -14.70 5.65 -18.82
CA LEU A 33 -13.78 6.70 -18.39
C LEU A 33 -12.46 6.13 -17.85
N LEU A 34 -12.51 5.04 -17.09
CA LEU A 34 -11.33 4.35 -16.58
C LEU A 34 -10.53 3.66 -17.70
N ARG A 35 -11.19 3.03 -18.68
CA ARG A 35 -10.54 2.47 -19.87
C ARG A 35 -9.86 3.55 -20.71
N GLU A 36 -10.48 4.72 -20.86
CA GLU A 36 -9.87 5.88 -21.52
C GLU A 36 -8.64 6.39 -20.74
N LEU A 37 -8.77 6.53 -19.43
CA LEU A 37 -7.67 6.99 -18.57
C LEU A 37 -6.47 6.04 -18.60
N THR A 38 -6.71 4.73 -18.49
CA THR A 38 -5.65 3.72 -18.53
C THR A 38 -5.00 3.58 -19.91
N ARG A 39 -5.72 3.88 -20.99
CA ARG A 39 -5.17 3.96 -22.35
C ARG A 39 -4.26 5.19 -22.52
N ASP A 40 -4.71 6.35 -22.06
CA ASP A 40 -3.97 7.61 -22.21
C ASP A 40 -2.77 7.71 -21.26
N ALA A 41 -2.88 7.09 -20.08
CA ALA A 41 -1.87 7.11 -19.02
C ALA A 41 -1.59 5.70 -18.50
N PRO A 42 -0.92 4.83 -19.29
CA PRO A 42 -0.70 3.42 -18.98
C PRO A 42 0.22 3.19 -17.77
N THR A 43 0.90 4.22 -17.25
CA THR A 43 1.73 4.12 -16.04
C THR A 43 1.02 4.61 -14.78
N PHE A 44 -0.22 5.12 -14.91
CA PHE A 44 -0.98 5.65 -13.79
C PHE A 44 -1.63 4.52 -12.99
N THR A 45 -0.83 3.95 -12.07
CA THR A 45 -1.17 2.78 -11.26
C THR A 45 -2.55 2.86 -10.57
N PRO A 46 -2.98 4.00 -9.98
CA PRO A 46 -4.30 4.08 -9.34
C PRO A 46 -5.47 3.72 -10.28
N ALA A 47 -5.43 4.19 -11.53
CA ALA A 47 -6.48 3.90 -12.49
C ALA A 47 -6.45 2.44 -12.98
N LEU A 48 -5.25 1.85 -13.10
CA LEU A 48 -5.10 0.43 -13.45
C LEU A 48 -5.74 -0.47 -12.39
N LEU A 49 -5.41 -0.23 -11.11
CA LEU A 49 -5.94 -1.00 -9.98
C LEU A 49 -7.44 -0.81 -9.83
N GLU A 50 -7.94 0.42 -9.97
CA GLU A 50 -9.36 0.71 -9.83
C GLU A 50 -10.20 0.08 -10.95
N LEU A 51 -9.75 0.18 -12.21
CA LEU A 51 -10.40 -0.50 -13.32
C LEU A 51 -10.41 -2.02 -13.11
N ALA A 52 -9.27 -2.61 -12.76
CA ALA A 52 -9.16 -4.03 -12.50
C ALA A 52 -10.10 -4.50 -11.38
N ARG A 53 -10.24 -3.71 -10.32
CA ARG A 53 -11.15 -4.04 -9.21
C ARG A 53 -12.61 -3.98 -9.64
N LEU A 54 -13.01 -2.93 -10.34
CA LEU A 54 -14.39 -2.76 -10.77
C LEU A 54 -14.84 -3.80 -11.80
N LEU A 55 -13.94 -4.21 -12.70
CA LEU A 55 -14.19 -5.30 -13.65
C LEU A 55 -14.38 -6.66 -12.94
N GLN A 56 -13.75 -6.88 -11.77
CA GLN A 56 -13.99 -8.09 -10.97
C GLN A 56 -15.33 -8.05 -10.22
N LEU A 57 -15.87 -6.86 -9.94
CA LEU A 57 -17.09 -6.68 -9.16
C LEU A 57 -18.34 -6.49 -10.01
N THR A 58 -18.17 -6.27 -11.32
CA THR A 58 -19.26 -5.89 -12.22
C THR A 58 -19.36 -6.91 -13.34
N ASP A 59 -20.52 -7.55 -13.46
CA ASP A 59 -20.86 -8.33 -14.64
C ASP A 59 -21.28 -7.37 -15.76
N GLU A 60 -20.45 -7.25 -16.81
CA GLU A 60 -20.73 -6.39 -17.95
C GLU A 60 -21.70 -7.09 -18.91
N PRO A 61 -22.93 -6.57 -19.12
CA PRO A 61 -23.90 -7.26 -19.96
C PRO A 61 -23.39 -7.49 -21.38
N GLY A 62 -23.38 -8.76 -21.80
CA GLY A 62 -22.95 -9.16 -23.15
C GLY A 62 -21.43 -9.27 -23.34
N VAL A 63 -20.64 -9.16 -22.27
CA VAL A 63 -19.21 -9.43 -22.28
C VAL A 63 -18.96 -10.80 -21.64
N ASP A 64 -18.19 -11.64 -22.32
CA ASP A 64 -17.80 -12.94 -21.76
C ASP A 64 -16.84 -12.76 -20.58
N ALA A 65 -17.05 -13.53 -19.51
CA ALA A 65 -16.28 -13.41 -18.27
C ALA A 65 -14.77 -13.61 -18.50
N GLU A 66 -14.36 -14.47 -19.44
CA GLU A 66 -12.93 -14.68 -19.74
C GLU A 66 -12.28 -13.48 -20.43
N VAL A 67 -13.06 -12.72 -21.21
CA VAL A 67 -12.59 -11.45 -21.79
C VAL A 67 -12.30 -10.45 -20.66
N THR A 68 -13.23 -10.32 -19.71
CA THR A 68 -13.08 -9.47 -18.53
C THR A 68 -11.89 -9.90 -17.68
N PHE A 69 -11.76 -11.20 -17.37
CA PHE A 69 -10.65 -11.72 -16.57
C PHE A 69 -9.30 -11.55 -17.26
N THR A 70 -9.24 -11.66 -18.59
CA THR A 70 -8.01 -11.39 -19.35
C THR A 70 -7.64 -9.91 -19.27
N GLU A 71 -8.60 -9.00 -19.36
CA GLU A 71 -8.37 -7.57 -19.18
C GLU A 71 -7.88 -7.25 -17.76
N VAL A 72 -8.53 -7.81 -16.73
CA VAL A 72 -8.15 -7.64 -15.32
C VAL A 72 -6.71 -8.10 -15.09
N GLN A 73 -6.34 -9.31 -15.55
CA GLN A 73 -4.99 -9.83 -15.37
C GLN A 73 -3.95 -8.90 -15.99
N ARG A 74 -4.17 -8.47 -17.24
CA ARG A 74 -3.27 -7.53 -17.94
C ARG A 74 -3.11 -6.23 -17.17
N LEU A 75 -4.19 -5.67 -16.63
CA LEU A 75 -4.16 -4.43 -15.84
C LEU A 75 -3.35 -4.60 -14.54
N LEU A 76 -3.54 -5.72 -13.83
CA LEU A 76 -2.85 -6.01 -12.57
C LEU A 76 -1.35 -6.29 -12.80
N GLU A 77 -1.00 -7.08 -13.82
CA GLU A 77 0.40 -7.32 -14.22
C GLU A 77 1.09 -6.00 -14.62
N GLN A 78 0.39 -5.13 -15.35
CA GLN A 78 0.88 -3.81 -15.71
C GLN A 78 1.07 -2.93 -14.46
N ALA A 79 0.11 -2.91 -13.53
CA ALA A 79 0.21 -2.18 -12.27
C ALA A 79 1.41 -2.64 -11.43
N VAL A 80 1.64 -3.95 -11.34
CA VAL A 80 2.83 -4.52 -10.69
C VAL A 80 4.11 -4.06 -11.38
N SER A 81 4.16 -4.07 -12.71
CA SER A 81 5.34 -3.62 -13.47
C SER A 81 5.64 -2.13 -13.26
N VAL A 82 4.66 -1.25 -13.51
CA VAL A 82 4.86 0.21 -13.50
C VAL A 82 5.08 0.77 -12.09
N SER A 83 4.54 0.11 -11.06
CA SER A 83 4.73 0.50 -9.67
C SER A 83 6.06 -0.01 -9.08
N ARG A 84 6.90 -0.65 -9.89
CA ARG A 84 8.12 -1.35 -9.45
C ARG A 84 7.82 -2.38 -8.37
N ARG A 85 6.74 -3.14 -8.59
CA ARG A 85 6.24 -4.20 -7.72
C ARG A 85 5.96 -3.65 -6.33
N ASN A 86 5.14 -2.60 -6.22
CA ASN A 86 4.72 -2.10 -4.91
C ASN A 86 3.84 -3.16 -4.20
N ALA A 87 3.76 -3.08 -2.87
CA ALA A 87 3.09 -4.13 -2.10
C ALA A 87 1.59 -4.26 -2.44
N SER A 88 0.87 -3.14 -2.62
CA SER A 88 -0.55 -3.18 -2.93
C SER A 88 -0.86 -3.82 -4.28
N SER A 89 -0.10 -3.51 -5.34
CA SER A 89 -0.32 -4.12 -6.65
C SER A 89 -0.01 -5.63 -6.63
N LEU A 90 1.00 -6.05 -5.85
CA LEU A 90 1.30 -7.47 -5.67
C LEU A 90 0.17 -8.22 -4.96
N VAL A 91 -0.42 -7.62 -3.91
CA VAL A 91 -1.57 -8.20 -3.20
C VAL A 91 -2.77 -8.37 -4.14
N GLU A 92 -3.11 -7.34 -4.91
CA GLU A 92 -4.25 -7.39 -5.84
C GLU A 92 -4.04 -8.44 -6.95
N LEU A 93 -2.84 -8.53 -7.53
CA LEU A 93 -2.52 -9.58 -8.50
C LEU A 93 -2.54 -10.97 -7.86
N GLY A 94 -1.96 -11.13 -6.67
CA GLY A 94 -1.96 -12.40 -5.95
C GLY A 94 -3.38 -12.89 -5.65
N TYR A 95 -4.24 -12.01 -5.13
CA TYR A 95 -5.65 -12.33 -4.90
C TYR A 95 -6.35 -12.77 -6.19
N PHE A 96 -6.15 -12.06 -7.30
CA PHE A 96 -6.77 -12.42 -8.57
C PHE A 96 -6.27 -13.78 -9.09
N LEU A 97 -4.97 -14.03 -9.03
CA LEU A 97 -4.40 -15.31 -9.48
C LEU A 97 -4.89 -16.49 -8.65
N ASP A 98 -4.96 -16.34 -7.34
CA ASP A 98 -5.50 -17.35 -6.43
C ASP A 98 -7.00 -17.57 -6.67
N VAL A 99 -7.81 -16.57 -6.35
CA VAL A 99 -9.26 -16.71 -6.21
C VAL A 99 -9.96 -16.82 -7.55
N VAL A 100 -9.47 -16.14 -8.60
CA VAL A 100 -10.14 -16.10 -9.91
C VAL A 100 -9.50 -17.07 -10.90
N ARG A 101 -8.18 -17.26 -10.85
CA ARG A 101 -7.47 -18.15 -11.80
C ARG A 101 -7.10 -19.52 -11.24
N GLY A 102 -7.26 -19.76 -9.93
CA GLY A 102 -6.88 -21.04 -9.30
C GLY A 102 -5.37 -21.32 -9.37
N ARG A 103 -4.54 -20.26 -9.38
CA ARG A 103 -3.07 -20.32 -9.49
C ARG A 103 -2.42 -19.99 -8.15
N GLU A 104 -2.71 -20.82 -7.16
CA GLU A 104 -2.29 -20.66 -5.76
C GLU A 104 -0.76 -20.49 -5.61
N ASP A 105 0.03 -21.31 -6.30
CA ASP A 105 1.50 -21.26 -6.24
C ASP A 105 2.08 -19.92 -6.74
N ASP A 106 1.49 -19.38 -7.82
CA ASP A 106 1.90 -18.08 -8.36
C ASP A 106 1.50 -16.94 -7.42
N ALA A 107 0.33 -17.05 -6.79
CA ALA A 107 -0.15 -16.08 -5.80
C ALA A 107 0.69 -16.07 -4.52
N ALA A 108 1.11 -17.24 -4.03
CA ALA A 108 1.94 -17.38 -2.83
C ALA A 108 3.23 -16.56 -2.92
N THR A 109 3.93 -16.66 -4.06
CA THR A 109 5.16 -15.89 -4.31
C THR A 109 4.91 -14.38 -4.26
N LEU A 110 3.78 -13.91 -4.79
CA LEU A 110 3.40 -12.50 -4.78
C LEU A 110 3.06 -12.00 -3.37
N TRP A 111 2.35 -12.82 -2.58
CA TRP A 111 2.03 -12.48 -1.20
C TRP A 111 3.27 -12.38 -0.32
N GLU A 112 4.20 -13.33 -0.44
CA GLU A 112 5.49 -13.28 0.28
C GLU A 112 6.27 -12.00 -0.03
N GLU A 113 6.41 -11.66 -1.32
CA GLU A 113 7.08 -10.42 -1.73
C GLU A 113 6.36 -9.17 -1.20
N SER A 114 5.03 -9.16 -1.28
CA SER A 114 4.22 -8.04 -0.80
C SER A 114 4.34 -7.84 0.71
N ALA A 115 4.37 -8.94 1.48
CA ALA A 115 4.52 -8.93 2.92
C ALA A 115 5.90 -8.37 3.31
N GLY A 116 6.97 -8.86 2.66
CA GLY A 116 8.33 -8.34 2.89
C GLY A 116 8.47 -6.83 2.60
N LYS A 117 7.89 -6.35 1.51
CA LYS A 117 7.89 -4.91 1.17
C LYS A 117 7.05 -4.07 2.14
N SER A 118 5.92 -4.61 2.59
CA SER A 118 5.05 -3.94 3.57
C SER A 118 5.76 -3.83 4.91
N LEU A 119 6.42 -4.89 5.37
CA LEU A 119 7.23 -4.90 6.58
C LEU A 119 8.36 -3.88 6.51
N LYS A 120 9.08 -3.78 5.38
CA LYS A 120 10.13 -2.78 5.20
C LYS A 120 9.59 -1.34 5.27
N THR A 121 8.45 -1.07 4.65
CA THR A 121 7.79 0.24 4.72
C THR A 121 7.36 0.56 6.16
N LEU A 122 6.80 -0.42 6.87
CA LEU A 122 6.37 -0.28 8.26
C LEU A 122 7.56 -0.02 9.19
N GLU A 123 8.65 -0.76 9.03
CA GLU A 123 9.91 -0.56 9.77
C GLU A 123 10.42 0.88 9.61
N GLN A 124 10.43 1.41 8.38
CA GLN A 124 10.85 2.78 8.10
C GLN A 124 9.93 3.81 8.75
N ALA A 125 8.61 3.62 8.64
CA ALA A 125 7.63 4.51 9.23
C ALA A 125 7.75 4.54 10.76
N TRP A 126 7.94 3.38 11.39
CA TRP A 126 8.11 3.27 12.84
C TRP A 126 9.40 3.92 13.31
N ALA A 127 10.52 3.74 12.61
CA ALA A 127 11.76 4.44 12.91
C ALA A 127 11.57 5.97 12.88
N GLY A 128 10.89 6.48 11.84
CA GLY A 128 10.59 7.92 11.75
C GLY A 128 9.68 8.43 12.86
N LEU A 129 8.68 7.64 13.28
CA LEU A 129 7.80 7.98 14.40
C LEU A 129 8.53 7.97 15.74
N LEU A 130 9.36 6.94 16.01
CA LEU A 130 10.16 6.87 17.22
C LEU A 130 11.09 8.08 17.32
N ARG A 131 11.78 8.44 16.24
CA ARG A 131 12.62 9.63 16.18
C ARG A 131 11.82 10.91 16.43
N GLY A 132 10.76 11.13 15.66
CA GLY A 132 9.97 12.37 15.74
C GLY A 132 9.30 12.57 17.10
N TRP A 133 8.85 11.49 17.75
CA TRP A 133 8.30 11.58 19.11
C TRP A 133 9.38 11.69 20.19
N SER A 134 10.55 11.10 20.00
CA SER A 134 11.69 11.30 20.89
C SER A 134 12.18 12.74 20.86
N ASP A 135 12.31 13.33 19.67
CA ASP A 135 12.78 14.70 19.48
C ASP A 135 11.80 15.74 20.06
N ALA A 136 10.50 15.44 20.05
CA ALA A 136 9.49 16.32 20.64
C ALA A 136 9.63 16.48 22.17
N ARG A 137 10.21 15.47 22.85
CA ARG A 137 10.49 15.45 24.31
C ARG A 137 9.35 15.97 25.17
N THR A 138 8.12 15.59 24.85
CA THR A 138 6.97 15.80 25.73
C THR A 138 6.62 14.49 26.42
N LYS A 139 6.02 14.56 27.62
CA LYS A 139 5.55 13.36 28.32
C LYS A 139 4.68 12.46 27.44
N GLU A 140 3.72 13.06 26.72
CA GLU A 140 2.81 12.34 25.83
C GLU A 140 3.54 11.68 24.65
N SER A 141 4.50 12.37 24.03
CA SER A 141 5.24 11.84 22.89
C SER A 141 6.16 10.69 23.31
N LEU A 142 6.87 10.81 24.43
CA LEU A 142 7.70 9.74 24.98
C LEU A 142 6.87 8.51 25.38
N GLU A 143 5.67 8.69 25.97
CA GLU A 143 4.76 7.58 26.25
C GLU A 143 4.28 6.87 24.97
N LYS A 144 3.98 7.62 23.90
CA LYS A 144 3.65 7.04 22.58
C LYS A 144 4.83 6.27 22.00
N ALA A 145 6.03 6.85 22.10
CA ALA A 145 7.26 6.25 21.58
C ALA A 145 7.61 4.95 22.33
N LEU A 146 7.47 4.90 23.66
CA LEU A 146 7.69 3.69 24.45
C LEU A 146 6.76 2.54 24.05
N ARG A 147 5.46 2.83 23.85
CA ARG A 147 4.50 1.82 23.36
C ARG A 147 4.85 1.32 21.97
N LEU A 148 5.29 2.21 21.10
CA LEU A 148 5.72 1.83 19.75
C LEU A 148 7.02 1.02 19.79
N ALA A 149 7.96 1.38 20.65
CA ALA A 149 9.23 0.68 20.85
C ALA A 149 9.03 -0.77 21.28
N GLU A 150 8.16 -1.02 22.26
CA GLU A 150 7.83 -2.38 22.70
C GLU A 150 7.23 -3.22 21.56
N ARG A 151 6.39 -2.60 20.71
CA ARG A 151 5.83 -3.27 19.54
C ARG A 151 6.87 -3.49 18.44
N ALA A 152 7.78 -2.54 18.25
CA ALA A 152 8.86 -2.61 17.30
C ALA A 152 9.78 -3.79 17.57
N GLU A 153 10.19 -4.02 18.83
CA GLU A 153 11.03 -5.17 19.20
C GLU A 153 10.34 -6.52 18.97
N LYS A 154 9.00 -6.59 19.12
CA LYS A 154 8.24 -7.83 18.87
C LYS A 154 8.09 -8.13 17.39
N VAL A 155 7.89 -7.11 16.56
CA VAL A 155 7.62 -7.27 15.12
C VAL A 155 8.93 -7.31 14.31
N PHE A 156 9.97 -6.62 14.78
CA PHE A 156 11.25 -6.45 14.11
C PHE A 156 12.43 -6.72 15.06
N PRO A 157 12.54 -7.94 15.63
CA PRO A 157 13.54 -8.25 16.64
C PRO A 157 14.98 -8.03 16.16
N ASP A 158 15.23 -8.20 14.86
CA ASP A 158 16.56 -8.11 14.25
C ASP A 158 16.82 -6.76 13.54
N SER A 159 15.93 -5.77 13.71
CA SER A 159 16.07 -4.48 13.03
C SER A 159 17.08 -3.59 13.76
N LEU A 160 18.29 -3.50 13.20
CA LEU A 160 19.31 -2.54 13.64
C LEU A 160 18.82 -1.08 13.55
N ARG A 161 17.97 -0.76 12.57
CA ARG A 161 17.40 0.59 12.42
C ARG A 161 16.52 0.95 13.61
N LEU A 162 15.67 0.03 14.04
CA LEU A 162 14.75 0.28 15.14
C LEU A 162 15.46 0.18 16.49
N LEU A 163 16.49 -0.65 16.62
CA LEU A 163 17.26 -0.80 17.85
C LEU A 163 17.79 0.55 18.36
N ASP A 164 18.45 1.33 17.50
CA ASP A 164 19.02 2.63 17.88
C ASP A 164 17.93 3.61 18.34
N GLU A 165 16.81 3.66 17.62
CA GLU A 165 15.69 4.54 17.95
C GLU A 165 14.99 4.11 19.26
N VAL A 166 14.86 2.80 19.50
CA VAL A 166 14.30 2.24 20.73
C VAL A 166 15.16 2.58 21.95
N GLU A 167 16.48 2.43 21.84
CA GLU A 167 17.38 2.77 22.93
C GLU A 167 17.38 4.27 23.24
N LEU A 168 17.29 5.12 22.20
CA LEU A 168 17.18 6.56 22.37
C LEU A 168 15.88 6.95 23.12
N VAL A 169 14.74 6.37 22.73
CA VAL A 169 13.45 6.59 23.40
C VAL A 169 13.55 6.24 24.87
N ARG A 170 14.13 5.08 25.19
CA ARG A 170 14.30 4.61 26.57
C ARG A 170 15.17 5.55 27.37
N GLU A 171 16.26 6.02 26.79
CA GLU A 171 17.16 6.96 27.45
C GLU A 171 16.47 8.28 27.79
N TYR A 172 15.77 8.88 26.83
CA TYR A 172 15.00 10.11 27.09
C TYR A 172 13.87 9.89 28.08
N ALA A 173 13.18 8.75 28.03
CA ALA A 173 12.17 8.40 29.01
C ALA A 173 12.75 8.23 30.44
N ARG A 174 13.97 7.71 30.60
CA ARG A 174 14.65 7.66 31.91
C ARG A 174 14.99 9.06 32.42
N GLN A 175 15.55 9.91 31.55
CA GLN A 175 15.88 11.30 31.88
C GLN A 175 14.64 12.09 32.34
N ASP A 176 13.49 11.82 31.74
CA ASP A 176 12.23 12.49 32.06
C ASP A 176 11.41 11.76 33.15
N GLY A 177 11.99 10.73 33.80
CA GLY A 177 11.38 10.01 34.93
C GLY A 177 10.20 9.10 34.57
N LEU A 178 10.03 8.76 33.29
CA LEU A 178 9.01 7.82 32.79
C LEU A 178 9.44 6.37 32.91
N LEU A 179 10.74 6.10 32.95
CA LEU A 179 11.31 4.79 33.22
C LEU A 179 12.21 4.84 34.46
N LYS A 180 12.32 3.70 35.15
CA LYS A 180 13.31 3.56 36.21
C LYS A 180 14.72 3.59 35.59
N PRO A 181 15.71 4.21 36.26
CA PRO A 181 17.10 4.11 35.82
C PRO A 181 17.52 2.64 35.79
N THR A 182 18.26 2.26 34.75
CA THR A 182 18.88 0.95 34.67
C THR A 182 19.83 0.82 35.85
N SER A 183 19.57 -0.12 36.76
CA SER A 183 20.50 -0.43 37.85
C SER A 183 21.71 -1.10 37.19
N GLU A 184 22.90 -0.49 37.28
CA GLU A 184 24.13 -1.16 36.85
C GLU A 184 24.34 -2.42 37.72
N PRO A 185 24.77 -3.55 37.11
CA PRO A 185 25.14 -4.76 37.86
C PRO A 185 26.42 -4.57 38.69
#